data_AF-A0A9Q4C3X9-F1
#
_entry.id   AF-A0A9Q4C3X9-F1
#
_cell.length_a   1.000
_cell.length_b   1.000
_cell.length_c   1.000
_cell.angle_alpha   90.00
_cell.angle_beta   90.00
_cell.angle_gamma   90.00
#
_symmetry.space_group_name_H-M   'P 1'
#
loop_
_entity.id
_entity.type
_entity.pdbx_description
1 polymer ?
#
loop_
_entity_poly.entity_id
_entity_poly.type
_entity_poly.pdbx_seq_one_letter_code
_entity_poly.pdbx_strand_id
1 'polypeptide(L)'
;MTDTATVCPDAGIRSDATGWFVDWLEDGECTEETPAGKRRSWGELSLTAHNSGYDVRHTEDTGVPAEELEDNEDPMEAREIAKFDDEGGYRPMNGETTLPTGWVFPSLDPDALTEVVGQVYPASLENRYLELNDALDVIHWDETSERQTGIYADVDELTGEPLRCATEAFCASRCVKRREWEASEDERIDSESEGEFPCREACSLFVVGAREFVNQERGETEGQEAALGTPPEEEPRRGELGDPANEYRKRYTASRQKEGEDVR
;
A
#
# COMPACT_ATOMS: atom_id res chain seq x y z
N MET A 1 -13.47 -13.47 -42.96
CA MET A 1 -13.91 -13.25 -41.57
C MET A 1 -12.64 -13.32 -40.75
N THR A 2 -12.01 -12.18 -40.57
CA THR A 2 -10.72 -12.08 -39.88
C THR A 2 -11.03 -11.53 -38.51
N ASP A 3 -10.77 -12.37 -37.51
CA ASP A 3 -10.94 -12.10 -36.10
C ASP A 3 -10.17 -10.83 -35.73
N THR A 4 -10.90 -9.76 -35.42
CA THR A 4 -10.30 -8.61 -34.76
C THR A 4 -10.36 -8.94 -33.28
N ALA A 5 -9.32 -9.61 -32.80
CA ALA A 5 -9.08 -9.72 -31.38
C ALA A 5 -9.03 -8.30 -30.83
N THR A 6 -10.06 -7.90 -30.09
CA THR A 6 -10.04 -6.70 -29.28
C THR A 6 -8.90 -6.86 -28.29
N VAL A 7 -7.74 -6.29 -28.61
CA VAL A 7 -6.64 -6.15 -27.66
C VAL A 7 -7.19 -5.28 -26.54
N CYS A 8 -7.27 -5.82 -25.32
CA CYS A 8 -7.61 -5.01 -24.15
C CYS A 8 -6.55 -3.91 -24.04
N PRO A 9 -6.92 -2.62 -24.01
CA PRO A 9 -5.95 -1.53 -23.82
C PRO A 9 -5.09 -1.75 -22.56
N ASP A 10 -5.67 -2.37 -21.52
CA ASP A 10 -4.98 -2.76 -20.28
C ASP A 10 -3.86 -3.81 -20.48
N ALA A 11 -3.98 -4.69 -21.48
CA ALA A 11 -2.96 -5.71 -21.75
C ALA A 11 -1.67 -5.09 -22.30
N GLY A 12 -1.80 -4.00 -23.06
CA GLY A 12 -0.65 -3.23 -23.54
C GLY A 12 0.04 -2.48 -22.40
N ILE A 13 -0.74 -1.86 -21.51
CA ILE A 13 -0.20 -1.15 -20.33
C ILE A 13 0.61 -2.11 -19.47
N ARG A 14 0.11 -3.31 -19.21
CA ARG A 14 0.84 -4.30 -18.40
C ARG A 14 2.15 -4.71 -19.07
N SER A 15 2.15 -5.07 -20.35
CA SER A 15 3.40 -5.47 -21.04
C SER A 15 4.42 -4.34 -21.12
N ASP A 16 3.97 -3.11 -21.33
CA ASP A 16 4.86 -1.96 -21.41
C ASP A 16 5.45 -1.63 -20.03
N ALA A 17 4.63 -1.71 -18.98
CA ALA A 17 5.08 -1.49 -17.60
C ALA A 17 6.07 -2.57 -17.14
N THR A 18 5.85 -3.85 -17.47
CA THR A 18 6.80 -4.92 -17.11
C THR A 18 8.13 -4.77 -17.85
N GLY A 19 8.09 -4.48 -19.15
CA GLY A 19 9.31 -4.20 -19.93
C GLY A 19 10.09 -3.01 -19.37
N TRP A 20 9.39 -1.90 -19.12
CA TRP A 20 9.99 -0.71 -18.49
C TRP A 20 10.61 -1.04 -17.12
N PHE A 21 9.94 -1.83 -16.29
CA PHE A 21 10.41 -2.14 -14.94
C PHE A 21 11.70 -2.97 -14.96
N VAL A 22 11.81 -3.92 -15.87
CA VAL A 22 13.04 -4.72 -16.06
C VAL A 22 14.19 -3.81 -16.52
N ASP A 23 13.95 -2.97 -17.54
CA ASP A 23 14.95 -2.00 -18.01
C ASP A 23 15.36 -1.02 -16.90
N TRP A 24 14.41 -0.59 -16.08
CA TRP A 24 14.66 0.27 -14.93
C TRP A 24 15.57 -0.40 -13.89
N LEU A 25 15.34 -1.68 -13.60
CA LEU A 25 16.17 -2.45 -12.65
C LEU A 25 17.58 -2.66 -13.19
N GLU A 26 17.69 -3.03 -14.47
CA GLU A 26 18.96 -3.35 -15.10
C GLU A 26 19.79 -2.10 -15.39
N ASP A 27 19.21 -1.03 -15.92
CA ASP A 27 20.01 0.07 -16.53
C ASP A 27 19.62 1.47 -16.06
N GLY A 28 18.74 1.60 -15.07
CA GLY A 28 18.36 2.91 -14.56
C GLY A 28 19.52 3.69 -13.90
N GLU A 29 19.32 4.99 -13.73
CA GLU A 29 20.17 5.82 -12.87
C GLU A 29 19.94 5.46 -11.39
N CYS A 30 20.99 5.48 -10.55
CA CYS A 30 20.98 5.10 -9.11
C CYS A 30 20.95 3.59 -8.78
N THR A 31 21.26 2.70 -9.74
CA THR A 31 21.48 1.28 -9.41
C THR A 31 22.73 1.11 -8.55
N GLU A 32 22.61 0.37 -7.44
CA GLU A 32 23.77 -0.05 -6.66
C GLU A 32 24.49 -1.20 -7.38
N GLU A 33 25.74 -1.02 -7.79
CA GLU A 33 26.56 -2.11 -8.30
C GLU A 33 27.19 -2.89 -7.15
N THR A 34 26.85 -4.17 -7.06
CA THR A 34 27.38 -5.09 -6.03
C THR A 34 28.08 -6.28 -6.67
N PRO A 35 28.92 -7.03 -5.94
CA PRO A 35 29.48 -8.28 -6.45
C PRO A 35 28.42 -9.31 -6.85
N ALA A 36 27.21 -9.22 -6.26
CA ALA A 36 26.09 -10.10 -6.53
C ALA A 36 25.28 -9.68 -7.77
N GLY A 37 25.41 -8.43 -8.22
CA GLY A 37 24.61 -7.87 -9.30
C GLY A 37 24.23 -6.41 -9.09
N LYS A 38 23.34 -5.93 -9.94
CA LYS A 38 22.74 -4.60 -9.92
C LYS A 38 21.51 -4.60 -9.00
N ARG A 39 21.53 -3.80 -7.93
CA ARG A 39 20.47 -3.81 -6.92
C ARG A 39 19.67 -2.51 -6.89
N ARG A 40 18.36 -2.64 -6.64
CA ARG A 40 17.43 -1.55 -6.29
C ARG A 40 16.41 -2.00 -5.25
N SER A 41 15.82 -1.03 -4.56
CA SER A 41 14.63 -1.25 -3.75
C SER A 41 13.36 -1.04 -4.56
N TRP A 42 12.26 -1.70 -4.18
CA TRP A 42 10.91 -1.35 -4.60
C TRP A 42 9.97 -1.49 -3.40
N GLY A 43 9.68 -0.38 -2.71
CA GLY A 43 9.06 -0.45 -1.39
C GLY A 43 9.98 -1.18 -0.41
N GLU A 44 9.50 -2.25 0.23
CA GLU A 44 10.31 -3.08 1.14
C GLU A 44 11.02 -4.26 0.45
N LEU A 45 10.92 -4.36 -0.88
CA LEU A 45 11.62 -5.37 -1.67
C LEU A 45 13.03 -4.91 -2.05
N SER A 46 14.01 -5.80 -1.91
CA SER A 46 15.34 -5.70 -2.48
C SER A 46 15.39 -6.56 -3.73
N LEU A 47 15.63 -5.93 -4.87
CA LEU A 47 15.65 -6.56 -6.20
C LEU A 47 17.09 -6.54 -6.70
N THR A 48 17.63 -7.71 -7.04
CA THR A 48 18.99 -7.82 -7.58
C THR A 48 18.98 -8.49 -8.95
N ALA A 49 19.38 -7.77 -9.99
CA ALA A 49 19.61 -8.30 -11.32
C ALA A 49 21.05 -8.81 -11.47
N HIS A 50 21.21 -10.04 -11.94
CA HIS A 50 22.51 -10.65 -12.23
C HIS A 50 22.50 -11.38 -13.58
N ASN A 51 23.66 -11.87 -14.03
CA ASN A 51 23.83 -12.44 -15.36
C ASN A 51 22.93 -13.65 -15.69
N SER A 52 22.26 -14.23 -14.69
CA SER A 52 21.46 -15.46 -14.82
C SER A 52 19.99 -15.28 -14.45
N GLY A 53 19.54 -14.07 -14.10
CA GLY A 53 18.16 -13.79 -13.68
C GLY A 53 18.09 -12.74 -12.58
N TYR A 54 17.07 -12.84 -11.75
CA TYR A 54 16.80 -11.91 -10.66
C TYR A 54 16.61 -12.61 -9.32
N ASP A 55 17.00 -11.92 -8.26
CA ASP A 55 16.78 -12.28 -6.87
C ASP A 55 15.87 -11.24 -6.20
N VAL A 56 14.88 -11.71 -5.43
CA VAL A 56 13.96 -10.85 -4.67
C VAL A 56 13.89 -11.30 -3.22
N ARG A 57 14.03 -10.36 -2.30
CA ARG A 57 13.95 -10.58 -0.84
C ARG A 57 13.49 -9.31 -0.14
N HIS A 58 13.32 -9.34 1.18
CA HIS A 58 13.10 -8.12 1.94
C HIS A 58 14.36 -7.23 1.98
N THR A 59 14.19 -5.91 2.06
CA THR A 59 15.31 -4.96 2.18
C THR A 59 16.19 -5.21 3.41
N GLU A 60 15.60 -5.62 4.53
CA GLU A 60 16.33 -6.01 5.75
C GLU A 60 17.12 -7.32 5.61
N ASP A 61 16.78 -8.19 4.65
CA ASP A 61 17.52 -9.42 4.34
C ASP A 61 18.66 -9.19 3.33
N THR A 62 18.95 -7.92 3.01
CA THR A 62 20.05 -7.55 2.13
C THR A 62 21.39 -7.97 2.75
N GLY A 63 22.10 -8.88 2.07
CA GLY A 63 23.39 -9.41 2.51
C GLY A 63 23.31 -10.67 3.35
N VAL A 64 22.11 -11.15 3.69
CA VAL A 64 21.91 -12.48 4.27
C VAL A 64 22.12 -13.54 3.17
N PRO A 65 22.92 -14.60 3.40
CA PRO A 65 23.07 -15.67 2.42
C PRO A 65 21.72 -16.32 2.10
N ALA A 66 21.47 -16.65 0.82
CA ALA A 66 20.18 -17.20 0.41
C ALA A 66 19.87 -18.54 1.10
N GLU A 67 20.90 -19.33 1.42
CA GLU A 67 20.78 -20.58 2.17
C GLU A 67 20.32 -20.42 3.64
N GLU A 68 20.32 -19.20 4.17
CA GLU A 68 19.80 -18.86 5.50
C GLU A 68 18.37 -18.33 5.47
N LEU A 69 17.79 -18.15 4.28
CA LEU A 69 16.43 -17.65 4.06
C LEU A 69 15.51 -18.78 3.56
N GLU A 70 14.20 -18.62 3.72
CA GLU A 70 13.21 -19.52 3.14
C GLU A 70 13.17 -19.33 1.60
N ASP A 71 13.57 -20.37 0.88
CA ASP A 71 13.61 -20.41 -0.59
C ASP A 71 12.20 -20.63 -1.16
N ASN A 72 11.80 -19.76 -2.08
CA ASN A 72 10.54 -19.81 -2.80
C ASN A 72 10.79 -19.81 -4.31
N GLU A 73 10.18 -20.76 -5.02
CA GLU A 73 10.33 -20.91 -6.48
C GLU A 73 9.07 -20.47 -7.25
N ASP A 74 7.89 -20.50 -6.62
CA ASP A 74 6.63 -20.12 -7.26
C ASP A 74 6.29 -18.65 -6.96
N PRO A 75 6.31 -17.74 -7.96
CA PRO A 75 5.97 -16.33 -7.77
C PRO A 75 4.62 -16.09 -7.07
N MET A 76 3.69 -17.03 -7.16
CA MET A 76 2.39 -16.95 -6.51
C MET A 76 2.48 -17.01 -4.97
N GLU A 77 3.54 -17.62 -4.42
CA GLU A 77 3.78 -17.69 -2.96
C GLU A 77 3.99 -16.30 -2.35
N ALA A 78 4.46 -15.33 -3.15
CA ALA A 78 4.65 -13.94 -2.73
C ALA A 78 3.36 -13.32 -2.18
N ARG A 79 2.19 -13.75 -2.66
CA ARG A 79 0.89 -13.31 -2.16
C ARG A 79 0.63 -13.75 -0.72
N GLU A 80 0.97 -14.99 -0.39
CA GLU A 80 0.77 -15.52 0.96
C GLU A 80 1.85 -14.99 1.91
N ILE A 81 3.08 -14.78 1.44
CA ILE A 81 4.13 -14.07 2.18
C ILE A 81 3.64 -12.66 2.56
N ALA A 82 3.10 -11.90 1.62
CA ALA A 82 2.60 -10.55 1.88
C ALA A 82 1.35 -10.47 2.78
N LYS A 83 0.79 -11.59 3.24
CA LYS A 83 -0.49 -11.59 3.96
C LYS A 83 -0.36 -11.36 5.46
N PHE A 84 0.81 -11.67 6.01
CA PHE A 84 1.08 -11.58 7.44
C PHE A 84 2.41 -10.84 7.67
N ASP A 85 2.55 -10.18 8.82
CA ASP A 85 3.84 -9.60 9.27
C ASP A 85 4.68 -10.65 10.03
N ASP A 86 5.89 -10.25 10.46
CA ASP A 86 6.83 -11.13 11.19
C ASP A 86 6.27 -11.65 12.53
N GLU A 87 5.28 -10.98 13.12
CA GLU A 87 4.61 -11.41 14.35
C GLU A 87 3.41 -12.35 14.06
N GLY A 88 3.12 -12.62 12.78
CA GLY A 88 1.97 -13.40 12.33
C GLY A 88 0.66 -12.60 12.32
N GLY A 89 0.73 -11.27 12.48
CA GLY A 89 -0.39 -10.35 12.37
C GLY A 89 -0.84 -10.20 10.92
N TYR A 90 -2.16 -10.21 10.67
CA TYR A 90 -2.68 -10.02 9.33
C TYR A 90 -2.39 -8.61 8.79
N ARG A 91 -1.95 -8.50 7.53
CA ARG A 91 -1.74 -7.24 6.82
C ARG A 91 -3.00 -6.91 6.00
N PRO A 92 -3.91 -6.05 6.48
CA PRO A 92 -5.11 -5.69 5.72
C PRO A 92 -4.81 -4.95 4.41
N MET A 93 -3.63 -4.36 4.27
CA MET A 93 -3.20 -3.66 3.06
C MET A 93 -1.78 -4.05 2.65
N ASN A 94 -1.64 -4.50 1.40
CA ASN A 94 -0.37 -4.93 0.83
C ASN A 94 0.74 -3.88 0.87
N GLY A 95 0.39 -2.59 0.89
CA GLY A 95 1.35 -1.50 0.94
C GLY A 95 1.87 -1.17 2.34
N GLU A 96 1.43 -1.86 3.40
CA GLU A 96 1.91 -1.63 4.76
C GLU A 96 3.43 -1.81 4.86
N THR A 97 4.12 -0.96 5.62
CA THR A 97 5.56 -1.03 5.88
C THR A 97 5.91 -2.08 6.96
N THR A 98 5.37 -3.28 6.79
CA THR A 98 5.53 -4.43 7.69
C THR A 98 5.53 -5.73 6.89
N LEU A 99 6.07 -5.71 5.66
CA LEU A 99 6.31 -6.93 4.91
C LEU A 99 7.24 -7.84 5.75
N PRO A 100 6.98 -9.15 5.84
CA PRO A 100 7.80 -10.02 6.68
C PRO A 100 9.21 -10.18 6.08
N THR A 101 10.15 -10.54 6.92
CA THR A 101 11.55 -10.86 6.59
C THR A 101 11.76 -12.37 6.51
N GLY A 102 12.98 -12.82 6.17
CA GLY A 102 13.38 -14.23 6.27
C GLY A 102 13.08 -15.10 5.05
N TRP A 103 12.73 -14.52 3.89
CA TRP A 103 12.41 -15.24 2.66
C TRP A 103 13.19 -14.71 1.46
N VAL A 104 13.31 -15.55 0.42
CA VAL A 104 13.96 -15.20 -0.84
C VAL A 104 13.33 -15.94 -2.02
N PHE A 105 13.25 -15.25 -3.16
CA PHE A 105 13.09 -15.85 -4.48
C PHE A 105 14.45 -15.77 -5.20
N PRO A 106 15.28 -16.83 -5.16
CA PRO A 106 16.70 -16.71 -5.48
C PRO A 106 17.02 -16.77 -6.98
N SER A 107 16.06 -17.15 -7.82
CA SER A 107 16.26 -17.27 -9.26
C SER A 107 14.95 -17.09 -10.01
N LEU A 108 14.69 -15.86 -10.45
CA LEU A 108 13.53 -15.49 -11.26
C LEU A 108 13.95 -15.14 -12.70
N ASP A 109 13.07 -15.46 -13.65
CA ASP A 109 13.09 -14.84 -14.98
C ASP A 109 12.35 -13.48 -14.94
N PRO A 110 12.37 -12.68 -16.03
CA PRO A 110 11.76 -11.34 -16.02
C PRO A 110 10.25 -11.36 -15.73
N ASP A 111 9.53 -12.35 -16.25
CA ASP A 111 8.09 -12.45 -16.06
C ASP A 111 7.79 -12.78 -14.59
N ALA A 112 8.51 -13.75 -14.03
CA ALA A 112 8.41 -14.17 -12.63
C ALA A 112 8.78 -13.05 -11.65
N LEU A 113 9.80 -12.24 -11.96
CA LEU A 113 10.15 -11.03 -11.19
C LEU A 113 8.96 -10.08 -11.09
N THR A 114 8.35 -9.75 -12.24
CA THR A 114 7.23 -8.80 -12.27
C THR A 114 5.98 -9.37 -11.60
N GLU A 115 5.78 -10.69 -11.67
CA GLU A 115 4.70 -11.37 -10.96
C GLU A 115 4.88 -11.30 -9.45
N VAL A 116 6.08 -11.58 -8.91
CA VAL A 116 6.37 -11.42 -7.47
C VAL A 116 6.06 -10.00 -7.01
N VAL A 117 6.57 -8.98 -7.72
CA VAL A 117 6.31 -7.57 -7.38
C VAL A 117 4.83 -7.24 -7.46
N GLY A 118 4.11 -7.75 -8.47
CA GLY A 118 2.66 -7.57 -8.62
C GLY A 118 1.83 -8.25 -7.53
N GLN A 119 2.26 -9.41 -7.03
CA GLN A 119 1.61 -10.10 -5.91
C GLN A 119 1.84 -9.37 -4.59
N VAL A 120 3.05 -8.87 -4.34
CA VAL A 120 3.38 -8.10 -3.13
C VAL A 120 2.74 -6.72 -3.16
N TYR A 121 2.94 -5.95 -4.24
CA TYR A 121 2.42 -4.60 -4.40
C TYR A 121 1.57 -4.46 -5.68
N PRO A 122 0.28 -4.84 -5.60
CA PRO A 122 -0.63 -4.77 -6.75
C PRO A 122 -0.67 -3.39 -7.40
N ALA A 123 -0.62 -3.41 -8.73
CA ALA A 123 -0.64 -2.27 -9.64
C ALA A 123 0.51 -1.26 -9.47
N SER A 124 1.54 -1.58 -8.67
CA SER A 124 2.66 -0.65 -8.43
C SER A 124 3.44 -0.34 -9.70
N LEU A 125 3.74 -1.37 -10.49
CA LEU A 125 4.47 -1.23 -11.76
C LEU A 125 3.69 -0.39 -12.76
N GLU A 126 2.42 -0.75 -12.98
CA GLU A 126 1.55 -0.06 -13.94
C GLU A 126 1.33 1.39 -13.54
N ASN A 127 1.05 1.67 -12.26
CA ASN A 127 0.84 3.04 -11.80
C ASN A 127 2.10 3.90 -11.92
N ARG A 128 3.29 3.34 -11.60
CA ARG A 128 4.55 4.08 -11.76
C ARG A 128 4.87 4.33 -13.23
N TYR A 129 4.64 3.35 -14.10
CA TYR A 129 4.79 3.51 -15.54
C TYR A 129 3.86 4.61 -16.08
N LEU A 130 2.57 4.60 -15.70
CA LEU A 130 1.61 5.62 -16.12
C LEU A 130 2.00 7.01 -15.62
N GLU A 131 2.49 7.12 -14.39
CA GLU A 131 2.98 8.38 -13.83
C GLU A 131 4.16 8.96 -14.61
N LEU A 132 5.15 8.13 -14.97
CA LEU A 132 6.30 8.57 -15.76
C LEU A 132 5.93 9.03 -17.18
N ASN A 133 4.74 8.65 -17.66
CA ASN A 133 4.22 9.01 -18.96
C ASN A 133 3.11 10.07 -18.90
N ASP A 134 2.96 10.78 -17.76
CA ASP A 134 1.93 11.80 -17.53
C ASP A 134 0.50 11.29 -17.84
N ALA A 135 0.27 9.98 -17.60
CA ALA A 135 -0.96 9.27 -17.92
C ALA A 135 -1.60 8.62 -16.68
N LEU A 136 -1.09 8.90 -15.48
CA LEU A 136 -1.70 8.44 -14.24
C LEU A 136 -3.04 9.14 -14.01
N ASP A 137 -4.09 8.35 -14.03
CA ASP A 137 -5.45 8.80 -13.74
C ASP A 137 -5.70 8.79 -12.23
N VAL A 138 -5.61 9.97 -11.62
CA VAL A 138 -5.78 10.16 -10.16
C VAL A 138 -7.24 10.44 -9.85
N ILE A 139 -7.78 9.69 -8.89
CA ILE A 139 -9.13 9.82 -8.39
C ILE A 139 -9.06 10.40 -6.98
N HIS A 140 -9.56 11.62 -6.83
CA HIS A 140 -9.60 12.33 -5.55
C HIS A 140 -10.64 11.77 -4.58
N TRP A 141 -10.55 12.17 -3.31
CA TRP A 141 -11.42 11.65 -2.25
C TRP A 141 -12.90 11.94 -2.50
N ASP A 142 -13.26 13.14 -2.95
CA ASP A 142 -14.64 13.51 -3.24
C ASP A 142 -15.27 12.51 -4.23
N GLU A 143 -14.58 12.22 -5.33
CA GLU A 143 -15.07 11.27 -6.33
C GLU A 143 -15.08 9.82 -5.81
N THR A 144 -14.13 9.45 -4.94
CA THR A 144 -14.09 8.11 -4.32
C THR A 144 -15.24 7.92 -3.35
N SER A 145 -15.51 8.92 -2.51
CA SER A 145 -16.50 8.89 -1.44
C SER A 145 -17.93 8.98 -1.99
N GLU A 146 -18.17 9.81 -3.01
CA GLU A 146 -19.47 9.91 -3.70
C GLU A 146 -19.93 8.60 -4.34
N ARG A 147 -19.00 7.72 -4.72
CA ARG A 147 -19.31 6.39 -5.29
C ARG A 147 -19.77 5.39 -4.24
N GLN A 148 -19.54 5.66 -2.96
CA GLN A 148 -19.84 4.70 -1.90
C GLN A 148 -21.35 4.66 -1.61
N THR A 149 -21.83 3.49 -1.23
CA THR A 149 -23.27 3.25 -1.00
C THR A 149 -23.49 2.34 0.20
N GLY A 150 -24.75 2.20 0.61
CA GLY A 150 -25.13 1.30 1.71
C GLY A 150 -24.53 1.76 3.03
N ILE A 151 -23.81 0.87 3.72
CA ILE A 151 -23.22 1.20 5.03
C ILE A 151 -22.08 2.24 4.95
N TYR A 152 -21.60 2.54 3.75
CA TYR A 152 -20.55 3.52 3.47
C TYR A 152 -21.09 4.81 2.82
N ALA A 153 -22.41 4.99 2.75
CA ALA A 153 -23.01 6.13 2.05
C ALA A 153 -22.64 7.50 2.64
N ASP A 154 -22.25 7.54 3.91
CA ASP A 154 -21.95 8.78 4.63
C ASP A 154 -20.43 9.05 4.74
N VAL A 155 -19.58 8.30 4.02
CA VAL A 155 -18.12 8.51 4.09
C VAL A 155 -17.70 9.83 3.47
N ASP A 156 -18.51 10.41 2.58
CA ASP A 156 -18.33 11.74 1.99
C ASP A 156 -18.41 12.88 3.04
N GLU A 157 -18.93 12.62 4.25
CA GLU A 157 -18.87 13.57 5.35
C GLU A 157 -17.46 13.78 5.90
N LEU A 158 -16.53 12.83 5.67
CA LEU A 158 -15.15 12.93 6.11
C LEU A 158 -14.39 13.94 5.23
N THR A 159 -14.37 15.20 5.66
CA THR A 159 -13.78 16.32 4.91
C THR A 159 -12.85 17.14 5.79
N GLY A 160 -12.02 17.99 5.18
CA GLY A 160 -11.13 18.92 5.87
C GLY A 160 -10.22 18.24 6.90
N GLU A 161 -10.29 18.71 8.13
CA GLU A 161 -9.41 18.26 9.22
C GLU A 161 -9.57 16.75 9.56
N PRO A 162 -10.79 16.20 9.76
CA PRO A 162 -11.00 14.76 9.86
C PRO A 162 -10.36 13.95 8.71
N LEU A 163 -10.46 14.42 7.46
CA LEU A 163 -9.87 13.72 6.32
C LEU A 163 -8.33 13.69 6.42
N ARG A 164 -7.73 14.82 6.79
CA ARG A 164 -6.28 14.95 7.02
C ARG A 164 -5.79 14.04 8.16
N CYS A 165 -6.51 13.99 9.28
CA CYS A 165 -6.19 13.06 10.37
C CYS A 165 -6.32 11.59 9.95
N ALA A 166 -7.29 11.28 9.08
CA ALA A 166 -7.44 9.94 8.54
C ALA A 166 -6.28 9.55 7.63
N THR A 167 -5.80 10.46 6.76
CA THR A 167 -4.62 10.20 5.93
C THR A 167 -3.35 10.04 6.76
N GLU A 168 -3.20 10.78 7.86
CA GLU A 168 -2.11 10.53 8.82
C GLU A 168 -2.21 9.14 9.48
N ALA A 169 -3.42 8.71 9.86
CA ALA A 169 -3.61 7.44 10.55
C ALA A 169 -3.33 6.22 9.66
N PHE A 170 -3.62 6.32 8.36
CA PHE A 170 -3.54 5.21 7.41
C PHE A 170 -2.34 5.27 6.46
N CYS A 171 -1.92 6.46 6.00
CA CYS A 171 -0.97 6.60 4.90
C CYS A 171 0.41 7.02 5.37
N ALA A 172 0.51 8.08 6.19
CA ALA A 172 1.78 8.71 6.55
C ALA A 172 2.74 7.72 7.23
N SER A 173 3.93 7.49 6.65
CA SER A 173 4.97 6.56 7.15
C SER A 173 4.55 5.09 7.34
N ARG A 174 3.35 4.72 6.85
CA ARG A 174 2.77 3.37 7.02
C ARG A 174 2.50 2.65 5.71
N CYS A 175 2.39 3.41 4.62
CA CYS A 175 2.21 2.85 3.30
C CYS A 175 3.47 3.13 2.47
N VAL A 176 4.02 2.13 1.79
CA VAL A 176 5.13 2.30 0.84
C VAL A 176 4.71 3.06 -0.43
N LYS A 177 3.39 3.20 -0.65
CA LYS A 177 2.81 3.94 -1.78
C LYS A 177 2.70 5.42 -1.45
N ARG A 178 3.09 6.27 -2.41
CA ARG A 178 2.91 7.72 -2.32
C ARG A 178 1.49 8.10 -2.74
N ARG A 179 0.70 8.65 -1.83
CA ARG A 179 -0.64 9.20 -2.07
C ARG A 179 -0.56 10.37 -3.04
N GLU A 180 -1.12 10.18 -4.23
CA GLU A 180 -1.29 11.24 -5.23
C GLU A 180 -2.68 11.87 -5.17
N TRP A 181 -3.70 11.10 -4.75
CA TRP A 181 -5.05 11.62 -4.59
C TRP A 181 -5.13 12.62 -3.44
N GLU A 182 -5.81 13.73 -3.64
CA GLU A 182 -6.09 14.79 -2.65
C GLU A 182 -7.59 14.82 -2.30
N ALA A 183 -8.06 15.82 -1.53
CA ALA A 183 -9.49 15.95 -1.22
C ALA A 183 -10.31 16.12 -2.51
N SER A 184 -9.87 17.06 -3.36
CA SER A 184 -10.39 17.30 -4.71
C SER A 184 -9.26 17.80 -5.63
N GLU A 185 -9.57 18.13 -6.89
CA GLU A 185 -8.62 18.80 -7.78
C GLU A 185 -8.17 20.18 -7.23
N ASP A 186 -9.04 20.85 -6.47
CA ASP A 186 -8.84 22.21 -5.97
C ASP A 186 -8.36 22.27 -4.50
N GLU A 187 -8.48 21.17 -3.76
CA GLU A 187 -8.18 21.12 -2.32
C GLU A 187 -7.17 20.03 -1.98
N ARG A 188 -6.03 20.45 -1.42
CA ARG A 188 -4.94 19.55 -0.98
C ARG A 188 -5.13 19.10 0.46
N ILE A 189 -4.66 17.90 0.76
CA ILE A 189 -4.60 17.37 2.12
C ILE A 189 -3.17 17.55 2.64
N ASP A 190 -3.02 18.35 3.69
CA ASP A 190 -1.75 18.63 4.36
C ASP A 190 -1.36 17.49 5.31
N SER A 191 -0.98 16.34 4.74
CA SER A 191 -0.48 15.18 5.48
C SER A 191 0.69 14.57 4.73
N GLU A 192 1.68 14.06 5.46
CA GLU A 192 2.84 13.40 4.88
C GLU A 192 2.43 12.28 3.93
N SER A 193 3.06 12.27 2.75
CA SER A 193 3.03 11.12 1.88
C SER A 193 4.35 10.96 1.16
N GLU A 194 5.01 9.86 1.46
CA GLU A 194 6.26 9.46 0.86
C GLU A 194 6.09 8.06 0.28
N GLY A 195 6.80 7.76 -0.79
CA GLY A 195 6.71 6.46 -1.44
C GLY A 195 7.29 6.46 -2.84
N GLU A 196 7.76 5.30 -3.25
CA GLU A 196 8.47 5.11 -4.51
C GLU A 196 7.52 5.11 -5.71
N PHE A 197 6.31 4.58 -5.53
CA PHE A 197 5.29 4.46 -6.56
C PHE A 197 3.93 5.01 -6.10
N PRO A 198 3.11 5.53 -7.04
CA PRO A 198 1.93 6.30 -6.70
C PRO A 198 0.72 5.44 -6.31
N CYS A 199 -0.07 5.99 -5.39
CA CYS A 199 -1.40 5.57 -4.97
C CYS A 199 -2.41 6.55 -5.56
N ARG A 200 -3.08 6.13 -6.63
CA ARG A 200 -3.98 6.97 -7.44
C ARG A 200 -5.39 7.17 -6.89
N GLU A 201 -5.82 6.39 -5.91
CA GLU A 201 -7.17 6.43 -5.34
C GLU A 201 -7.15 5.93 -3.89
N ALA A 202 -8.07 6.39 -3.05
CA ALA A 202 -8.17 5.92 -1.67
C ALA A 202 -8.50 4.41 -1.64
N CYS A 203 -7.72 3.64 -0.87
CA CYS A 203 -7.88 2.18 -0.85
C CYS A 203 -9.14 1.76 -0.07
N SER A 204 -9.57 0.50 -0.29
CA SER A 204 -10.74 -0.05 0.41
C SER A 204 -10.61 0.00 1.93
N LEU A 205 -9.41 -0.24 2.47
CA LEU A 205 -9.14 -0.11 3.91
C LEU A 205 -9.40 1.32 4.40
N PHE A 206 -9.00 2.32 3.63
CA PHE A 206 -9.24 3.73 3.95
C PHE A 206 -10.74 4.04 3.96
N VAL A 207 -11.51 3.57 2.98
CA VAL A 207 -12.98 3.76 2.94
C VAL A 207 -13.67 3.12 4.15
N VAL A 208 -13.24 1.93 4.57
CA VAL A 208 -13.75 1.29 5.79
C VAL A 208 -13.38 2.12 7.02
N GLY A 209 -12.15 2.64 7.10
CA GLY A 209 -11.71 3.50 8.18
C GLY A 209 -12.45 4.83 8.24
N ALA A 210 -12.70 5.44 7.07
CA ALA A 210 -13.42 6.70 6.95
C ALA A 210 -14.81 6.61 7.58
N ARG A 211 -15.53 5.51 7.32
CA ARG A 211 -16.83 5.24 7.97
C ARG A 211 -16.71 5.22 9.49
N GLU A 212 -15.70 4.54 10.02
CA GLU A 212 -15.49 4.43 11.47
C GLU A 212 -15.14 5.78 12.12
N PHE A 213 -14.47 6.67 11.38
CA PHE A 213 -14.16 8.03 11.84
C PHE A 213 -15.36 8.97 11.70
N VAL A 214 -16.18 8.85 10.65
CA VAL A 214 -17.46 9.59 10.54
C VAL A 214 -18.37 9.27 11.73
N ASN A 215 -18.54 7.99 12.07
CA ASN A 215 -19.32 7.58 13.23
C ASN A 215 -18.74 8.15 14.54
N GLN A 216 -17.41 8.23 14.64
CA GLN A 216 -16.72 8.85 15.78
C GLN A 216 -16.95 10.35 15.88
N GLU A 217 -16.84 11.09 14.78
CA GLU A 217 -17.10 12.54 14.77
C GLU A 217 -18.58 12.87 15.05
N ARG A 218 -19.50 11.96 14.69
CA ARG A 218 -20.93 12.06 15.04
C ARG A 218 -21.22 11.72 16.51
N GLY A 219 -20.24 11.20 17.27
CA GLY A 219 -20.41 10.78 18.66
C GLY A 219 -21.12 9.43 18.83
N GLU A 220 -21.24 8.62 17.77
CA GLU A 220 -21.92 7.32 17.82
C GLU A 220 -21.09 6.24 18.53
N THR A 221 -19.77 6.43 18.59
CA THR A 221 -18.83 5.47 19.19
C THR A 221 -18.85 5.48 20.72
N GLU A 222 -19.13 6.63 21.36
CA GLU A 222 -19.21 6.74 22.83
C GLU A 222 -20.34 5.85 23.40
N GLY A 223 -21.41 5.65 22.63
CA GLY A 223 -22.51 4.74 22.97
C GLY A 223 -22.12 3.26 22.91
N GLN A 224 -21.16 2.88 22.06
CA GLN A 224 -20.66 1.51 21.95
C GLN A 224 -19.64 1.18 23.05
N GLU A 225 -18.70 2.09 23.34
CA GLU A 225 -17.73 1.92 24.44
C GLU A 225 -18.41 1.85 25.81
N ALA A 226 -19.41 2.71 26.04
CA ALA A 226 -20.22 2.68 27.26
C ALA A 226 -21.05 1.38 27.39
N ALA A 227 -21.43 0.77 26.27
CA ALA A 227 -22.17 -0.50 26.25
C ALA A 227 -21.28 -1.73 26.44
N LEU A 228 -20.00 -1.68 26.03
CA LEU A 228 -19.04 -2.78 26.16
C LEU A 228 -18.60 -2.98 27.62
N GLY A 229 -18.59 -1.92 28.44
CA GLY A 229 -18.49 -2.00 29.91
C GLY A 229 -17.20 -2.60 30.49
N THR A 230 -16.29 -3.12 29.66
CA THR A 230 -14.99 -3.70 30.03
C THR A 230 -14.04 -3.56 28.84
N PRO A 231 -12.81 -3.03 29.01
CA PRO A 231 -11.84 -3.00 27.93
C PRO A 231 -11.51 -4.42 27.47
N PRO A 232 -11.29 -4.65 26.17
CA PRO A 232 -10.99 -5.99 25.66
C PRO A 232 -9.74 -6.57 26.34
N GLU A 233 -9.79 -7.86 26.68
CA GLU A 233 -8.68 -8.57 27.35
C GLU A 233 -7.50 -8.83 26.39
N GLU A 234 -7.75 -8.78 25.08
CA GLU A 234 -6.78 -8.97 24.01
C GLU A 234 -6.73 -7.73 23.11
N GLU A 235 -5.54 -7.38 22.59
CA GLU A 235 -5.45 -6.31 21.59
C GLU A 235 -6.19 -6.72 20.31
N PRO A 236 -6.99 -5.81 19.71
CA PRO A 236 -7.74 -6.12 18.50
C PRO A 236 -6.80 -6.41 17.34
N ARG A 237 -7.22 -7.31 16.43
CA ARG A 237 -6.38 -7.67 15.29
C ARG A 237 -6.23 -6.49 14.35
N ARG A 238 -5.08 -6.42 13.67
CA ARG A 238 -4.87 -5.41 12.64
C ARG A 238 -5.93 -5.56 11.53
N GLY A 239 -6.62 -4.46 11.22
CA GLY A 239 -7.73 -4.43 10.28
C GLY A 239 -9.13 -4.60 10.90
N GLU A 240 -9.26 -4.88 12.21
CA GLU A 240 -10.54 -4.85 12.93
C GLU A 240 -10.97 -3.41 13.26
N LEU A 241 -11.24 -2.63 12.22
CA LEU A 241 -11.50 -1.18 12.32
C LEU A 241 -12.71 -0.79 13.18
N GLY A 242 -13.66 -1.71 13.38
CA GLY A 242 -14.82 -1.50 14.24
C GLY A 242 -14.51 -1.55 15.74
N ASP A 243 -13.38 -2.14 16.15
CA ASP A 243 -13.00 -2.19 17.57
C ASP A 243 -12.44 -0.82 18.01
N PRO A 244 -12.95 -0.20 19.08
CA PRO A 244 -12.49 1.11 19.52
C PRO A 244 -11.01 1.17 19.92
N ALA A 245 -10.42 0.05 20.33
CA ALA A 245 -9.02 -0.04 20.68
C ALA A 245 -8.09 -0.30 19.48
N ASN A 246 -8.61 -0.34 18.25
CA ASN A 246 -7.78 -0.58 17.06
C ASN A 246 -6.74 0.54 16.85
N GLU A 247 -5.59 0.16 16.30
CA GLU A 247 -4.45 1.07 16.16
C GLU A 247 -4.74 2.29 15.28
N TYR A 248 -5.56 2.16 14.23
CA TYR A 248 -5.90 3.27 13.34
C TYR A 248 -6.76 4.31 14.06
N ARG A 249 -7.71 3.88 14.89
CA ARG A 249 -8.51 4.79 15.73
C ARG A 249 -7.68 5.48 16.79
N LYS A 250 -6.74 4.78 17.43
CA LYS A 250 -5.78 5.37 18.37
C LYS A 250 -4.95 6.47 17.69
N ARG A 251 -4.43 6.21 16.48
CA ARG A 251 -3.67 7.17 15.68
C ARG A 251 -4.51 8.37 15.26
N TYR A 252 -5.70 8.13 14.71
CA TYR A 252 -6.64 9.18 14.32
C TYR A 252 -6.95 10.11 15.51
N THR A 253 -7.32 9.54 16.65
CA THR A 253 -7.62 10.30 17.87
C THR A 253 -6.41 11.11 18.35
N ALA A 254 -5.20 10.53 18.31
CA ALA A 254 -3.98 11.23 18.67
C ALA A 254 -3.67 12.41 17.71
N SER A 255 -3.88 12.22 16.41
CA SER A 255 -3.74 13.27 15.40
C SER A 255 -4.74 14.42 15.65
N ARG A 256 -6.02 14.08 15.87
CA ARG A 256 -7.08 15.05 16.20
C ARG A 256 -6.78 15.87 17.46
N GLN A 257 -6.13 15.26 18.46
CA GLN A 257 -5.81 15.94 19.72
C GLN A 257 -4.65 16.93 19.60
N LYS A 258 -3.60 16.61 18.82
CA LYS A 258 -2.44 17.51 18.63
C LYS A 258 -2.84 18.86 18.04
N GLU A 259 -3.69 18.86 17.02
CA GLU A 259 -4.19 20.10 16.40
C GLU A 259 -5.09 20.92 17.35
N GLY A 260 -5.86 20.24 18.21
CA GLY A 260 -6.66 20.91 19.23
C GLY A 260 -5.82 21.66 20.28
N GLU A 261 -4.55 21.28 20.43
CA GLU A 261 -3.57 21.96 21.28
C GLU A 261 -2.85 23.10 20.54
N ASP A 262 -2.55 22.95 19.24
CA ASP A 262 -1.88 23.98 18.43
C ASP A 262 -2.79 25.17 18.05
N VAL A 263 -4.11 25.01 18.11
CA VAL A 263 -5.10 26.08 17.84
C VAL A 263 -5.45 26.92 19.10
N ARG A 264 -4.95 26.56 20.30
CA ARG A 264 -5.30 27.21 21.59
C ARG A 264 -4.31 28.27 22.09
#